data_AF-A0A1F4UH29-F1
#
_entry.id   AF-A0A1F4UH29-F1
#
_cell.length_a   1.000
_cell.length_b   1.000
_cell.length_c   1.000
_cell.angle_alpha   90.00
_cell.angle_beta   90.00
_cell.angle_gamma   90.00
#
_symmetry.space_group_name_H-M   'P 1'
#
loop_
_entity.id
_entity.type
_entity.pdbx_description
1 polymer ?
#
loop_
_entity_poly.entity_id
_entity_poly.type
_entity_poly.pdbx_seq_one_letter_code
_entity_poly.pdbx_strand_id
1 'polypeptide(L)'
;MNIFEYIFPKQCLICSKVGENICNNCIKEIPYTLPSCFICNSLSNEYYTHKDCLEYKVQCFTGWYISKELEISLKKKTDLGIYSTHIQLLDVLISHLNLNKIVENSNVYPIIGKSKDENTLNRILVESIYTSKENKLDTLLIGNRILNKEELKEQIKGLSKEPSHIRILILFTSPTPGLL
;
A
#
# COMPACT_ATOMS: atom_id res chain seq x y z
N MET A 1 -26.65 9.48 0.70
CA MET A 1 -26.28 9.28 2.11
C MET A 1 -27.15 8.18 2.68
N ASN A 2 -26.55 7.17 3.31
CA ASN A 2 -27.26 5.98 3.78
C ASN A 2 -27.65 6.16 5.26
N ILE A 3 -28.91 5.89 5.64
CA ILE A 3 -29.41 6.10 7.02
C ILE A 3 -28.61 5.33 8.08
N PHE A 4 -28.00 4.21 7.68
CA PHE A 4 -27.10 3.43 8.53
C PHE A 4 -25.84 4.20 8.94
N GLU A 5 -25.32 5.09 8.10
CA GLU A 5 -24.15 5.90 8.44
C GLU A 5 -24.47 6.98 9.50
N TYR A 6 -25.74 7.34 9.66
CA TYR A 6 -26.19 8.26 10.71
C TYR A 6 -26.35 7.57 12.07
N ILE A 7 -26.86 6.33 12.06
CA ILE A 7 -27.11 5.54 13.28
C ILE A 7 -25.82 4.88 13.78
N PHE A 8 -24.92 4.50 12.87
CA PHE A 8 -23.64 3.86 13.16
C PHE A 8 -22.50 4.62 12.47
N PRO A 9 -22.19 5.84 12.95
CA PRO A 9 -21.22 6.67 12.27
C PRO A 9 -19.81 6.07 12.45
N LYS A 10 -18.99 6.23 11.41
CA LYS A 10 -17.58 5.84 11.46
C LYS A 10 -16.88 6.59 12.58
N GLN A 11 -15.91 5.95 13.22
CA GLN A 11 -15.08 6.56 14.25
C GLN A 11 -13.62 6.36 13.92
N CYS A 12 -12.82 7.41 14.15
CA CYS A 12 -11.41 7.39 13.92
C CYS A 12 -10.74 6.32 14.81
N LEU A 13 -9.93 5.46 14.18
CA LEU A 13 -9.24 4.36 14.86
C LEU A 13 -8.21 4.84 15.91
N ILE A 14 -7.75 6.09 15.81
CA ILE A 14 -6.70 6.67 16.66
C ILE A 14 -7.28 7.57 17.76
N CYS A 15 -8.19 8.50 17.41
CA CYS A 15 -8.73 9.49 18.37
C CYS A 15 -10.24 9.35 18.65
N SER A 16 -10.90 8.35 18.08
CA SER A 16 -12.36 8.10 18.22
C SER A 16 -13.29 9.22 17.72
N LYS A 17 -12.75 10.27 17.08
CA LYS A 17 -13.56 11.32 16.43
C LYS A 17 -14.51 10.71 15.39
N VAL A 18 -15.76 11.15 15.41
CA VAL A 18 -16.81 10.67 14.51
C VAL A 18 -16.65 11.25 13.09
N GLY A 19 -16.85 10.41 12.06
CA GLY A 19 -16.98 10.81 10.65
C GLY A 19 -16.12 10.00 9.66
N GLU A 20 -14.90 9.60 10.06
CA GLU A 20 -13.90 8.97 9.17
C GLU A 20 -13.25 7.76 9.86
N ASN A 21 -12.70 6.79 9.11
CA ASN A 21 -12.03 5.63 9.73
C ASN A 21 -10.69 6.04 10.37
N ILE A 22 -9.96 6.95 9.74
CA ILE A 22 -8.90 7.74 10.37
C ILE A 22 -9.09 9.19 9.95
N CYS A 23 -9.11 10.11 10.91
CA CYS A 23 -9.34 11.51 10.60
C CYS A 23 -8.10 12.18 10.01
N ASN A 24 -8.32 13.25 9.23
CA ASN A 24 -7.22 14.01 8.59
C ASN A 24 -6.11 14.46 9.54
N ASN A 25 -6.43 14.76 10.80
CA ASN A 25 -5.41 15.12 11.79
C ASN A 25 -4.58 13.90 12.16
N CYS A 26 -5.22 12.78 12.53
CA CYS A 26 -4.50 11.57 12.90
C CYS A 26 -3.67 10.98 11.75
N ILE A 27 -4.14 11.05 10.50
CA ILE A 27 -3.36 10.59 9.33
C ILE A 27 -2.06 11.36 9.19
N LYS A 28 -2.07 12.68 9.40
CA LYS A 28 -0.88 13.54 9.29
C LYS A 28 0.17 13.25 10.38
N GLU A 29 -0.27 12.76 11.53
CA GLU A 29 0.61 12.37 12.64
C GLU A 29 1.26 10.99 12.43
N ILE A 30 0.79 10.19 11.47
CA ILE A 30 1.45 8.93 11.16
C ILE A 30 2.72 9.25 10.36
N PRO A 31 3.91 8.82 10.82
CA PRO A 31 5.16 9.15 10.14
C PRO A 31 5.22 8.46 8.76
N TYR A 32 5.40 9.27 7.72
CA TYR A 32 5.67 8.76 6.37
C TYR A 32 7.05 8.10 6.30
N THR A 33 7.15 7.10 5.45
CA THR A 33 8.42 6.45 5.15
C THR A 33 9.29 7.27 4.22
N LEU A 34 10.60 7.17 4.41
CA LEU A 34 11.55 7.69 3.44
C LEU A 34 11.61 6.78 2.20
N PRO A 35 11.82 7.35 1.00
CA PRO A 35 12.09 6.56 -0.20
C PRO A 35 13.23 5.59 0.06
N SER A 36 12.94 4.29 -0.01
CA SER A 36 13.92 3.24 0.25
C SER A 36 13.81 2.12 -0.78
N CYS A 37 14.93 1.47 -1.06
CA CYS A 37 14.97 0.28 -1.89
C CYS A 37 14.36 -0.89 -1.11
N PHE A 38 13.32 -1.52 -1.64
CA PHE A 38 12.61 -2.61 -0.93
C PHE A 38 13.47 -3.87 -0.71
N ILE A 39 14.63 -3.97 -1.37
CA ILE A 39 15.58 -5.08 -1.20
C ILE A 39 16.51 -4.84 -0.01
N CYS A 40 17.29 -3.77 -0.03
CA CYS A 40 18.29 -3.50 1.00
C CYS A 40 17.80 -2.58 2.12
N ASN A 41 16.63 -1.95 1.98
CA ASN A 41 16.05 -0.93 2.87
C ASN A 41 16.88 0.37 2.99
N SER A 42 17.94 0.55 2.20
CA SER A 42 18.69 1.80 2.12
C SER A 42 17.95 2.85 1.30
N LEU A 43 18.23 4.13 1.54
CA LEU A 43 17.63 5.25 0.80
C LEU A 43 17.75 5.06 -0.71
N SER A 44 16.66 5.36 -1.41
CA SER A 44 16.59 5.30 -2.87
C SER A 44 16.33 6.68 -3.47
N ASN A 45 16.92 6.92 -4.64
CA ASN A 45 16.60 8.09 -5.44
C ASN A 45 15.30 7.80 -6.21
N GLU A 46 14.34 8.71 -6.09
CA GLU A 46 13.04 8.62 -6.79
C GLU A 46 12.32 7.27 -6.60
N TYR A 47 12.49 6.64 -5.43
CA TYR A 47 11.89 5.35 -5.08
C TYR A 47 12.40 4.14 -5.89
N TYR A 48 13.49 4.28 -6.67
CA TYR A 48 14.01 3.16 -7.47
C TYR A 48 14.86 2.17 -6.68
N THR A 49 14.78 0.89 -7.05
CA THR A 49 15.74 -0.12 -6.60
C THR A 49 17.16 0.22 -7.04
N HIS A 50 18.15 -0.09 -6.20
CA HIS A 50 19.57 0.03 -6.59
C HIS A 50 19.91 -1.02 -7.64
N LYS A 51 20.83 -0.66 -8.55
CA LYS A 51 21.32 -1.55 -9.62
C LYS A 51 21.91 -2.86 -9.08
N ASP A 52 22.57 -2.81 -7.92
CA ASP A 52 23.17 -4.00 -7.28
C ASP A 52 22.15 -4.87 -6.55
N CYS A 53 20.94 -4.35 -6.30
CA CYS A 53 19.86 -5.08 -5.62
C CYS A 53 18.98 -5.86 -6.60
N LEU A 54 18.78 -5.32 -7.80
CA LEU A 54 17.93 -5.89 -8.83
C LEU A 54 18.39 -5.40 -10.20
N GLU A 55 18.53 -6.32 -11.15
CA GLU A 55 19.07 -6.03 -12.49
C GLU A 55 18.21 -5.03 -13.27
N TYR A 56 16.89 -5.10 -13.11
CA TYR A 56 15.92 -4.20 -13.72
C TYR A 56 15.40 -3.17 -12.72
N LYS A 57 15.02 -1.99 -13.24
CA LYS A 57 14.52 -0.88 -12.43
C LYS A 57 13.10 -1.13 -11.98
N VAL A 58 12.87 -1.13 -10.67
CA VAL A 58 11.54 -1.16 -10.05
C VAL A 58 11.38 0.06 -9.17
N GLN A 59 10.25 0.75 -9.28
CA GLN A 59 9.93 1.90 -8.43
C GLN A 59 9.03 1.46 -7.28
N CYS A 60 9.42 1.68 -6.03
CA CYS A 60 8.68 1.20 -4.85
C CYS A 60 8.22 2.35 -3.97
N PHE A 61 6.96 2.74 -4.12
CA PHE A 61 6.30 3.73 -3.28
C PHE A 61 5.84 3.12 -1.96
N THR A 62 6.12 3.84 -0.88
CA THR A 62 5.86 3.39 0.48
C THR A 62 5.10 4.47 1.25
N GLY A 63 4.08 4.07 2.01
CA GLY A 63 3.26 4.98 2.81
C GLY A 63 3.92 5.32 4.13
N TRP A 64 3.55 4.59 5.18
CA TRP A 64 3.81 4.95 6.57
C TRP A 64 4.65 3.93 7.33
N TYR A 65 5.39 4.39 8.34
CA TYR A 65 5.85 3.50 9.41
C TYR A 65 4.66 3.19 10.32
N ILE A 66 4.33 1.90 10.46
CA ILE A 66 3.20 1.48 11.28
C ILE A 66 3.63 1.20 12.72
N SER A 67 2.93 1.80 13.69
CA SER A 67 3.10 1.44 15.10
C SER A 67 2.41 0.11 15.42
N LYS A 68 2.87 -0.57 16.47
CA LYS A 68 2.29 -1.85 16.89
C LYS A 68 0.82 -1.71 17.30
N GLU A 69 0.47 -0.60 17.95
CA GLU A 69 -0.89 -0.31 18.42
C GLU A 69 -1.85 -0.11 17.24
N LEU A 70 -1.42 0.66 16.24
CA LEU A 70 -2.20 0.88 15.02
C LEU A 70 -2.33 -0.42 14.22
N GLU A 71 -1.25 -1.18 14.12
CA GLU A 71 -1.25 -2.49 13.46
C GLU A 71 -2.24 -3.46 14.10
N ILE A 72 -2.24 -3.59 15.43
CA ILE A 72 -3.20 -4.44 16.15
C ILE A 72 -4.64 -3.98 15.88
N SER A 73 -4.87 -2.67 15.88
CA SER A 73 -6.20 -2.08 15.67
C SER A 73 -6.71 -2.32 14.25
N LEU A 74 -5.84 -2.17 13.25
CA LEU A 74 -6.14 -2.47 11.85
C LEU A 74 -6.38 -3.96 11.66
N LYS A 75 -5.56 -4.83 12.25
CA LYS A 75 -5.72 -6.28 12.18
C LYS A 75 -7.08 -6.72 12.73
N LYS A 76 -7.48 -6.23 13.92
CA LYS A 76 -8.80 -6.50 14.49
C LYS A 76 -9.95 -6.13 13.54
N LYS A 77 -9.82 -5.04 12.78
CA LYS A 77 -10.82 -4.65 11.78
C LYS A 77 -10.83 -5.61 10.59
N THR A 78 -9.65 -5.96 10.07
CA THR A 78 -9.49 -6.95 8.99
C THR A 78 -10.06 -8.32 9.38
N ASP A 79 -9.83 -8.78 10.60
CA ASP A 79 -10.35 -10.06 11.12
C ASP A 79 -11.90 -10.07 11.17
N LEU A 80 -12.53 -8.89 11.27
CA LEU A 80 -13.97 -8.69 11.18
C LEU A 80 -14.47 -8.44 9.73
N GLY A 81 -13.60 -8.55 8.73
CA GLY A 81 -13.91 -8.26 7.33
C GLY A 81 -14.07 -6.77 7.01
N ILE A 82 -13.57 -5.88 7.87
CA ILE A 82 -13.68 -4.43 7.71
C ILE A 82 -12.39 -3.89 7.09
N TYR A 83 -12.42 -3.64 5.78
CA TYR A 83 -11.26 -3.19 5.00
C TYR A 83 -11.25 -1.69 4.68
N SER A 84 -12.33 -0.98 5.01
CA SER A 84 -12.54 0.43 4.63
C SER A 84 -11.46 1.38 5.15
N THR A 85 -10.80 1.05 6.27
CA THR A 85 -9.66 1.83 6.77
C THR A 85 -8.44 1.71 5.86
N HIS A 86 -8.14 0.51 5.36
CA HIS A 86 -6.99 0.31 4.46
C HIS A 86 -7.24 0.94 3.10
N ILE A 87 -8.48 0.88 2.59
CA ILE A 87 -8.89 1.57 1.35
C ILE A 87 -8.73 3.08 1.51
N GLN A 88 -9.24 3.67 2.60
CA GLN A 88 -9.06 5.10 2.87
C GLN A 88 -7.57 5.51 2.88
N LEU A 89 -6.72 4.69 3.49
CA LEU A 89 -5.27 4.94 3.53
C LEU A 89 -4.63 4.83 2.15
N LEU A 90 -5.08 3.91 1.30
CA LEU A 90 -4.59 3.79 -0.07
C LEU A 90 -4.93 5.04 -0.89
N ASP A 91 -6.16 5.54 -0.80
CA ASP A 91 -6.60 6.75 -1.51
C ASP A 91 -5.79 7.99 -1.08
N VAL A 92 -5.57 8.12 0.23
CA VAL A 92 -4.74 9.19 0.80
C VAL A 92 -3.31 9.08 0.28
N LEU A 93 -2.75 7.86 0.22
CA LEU A 93 -1.38 7.66 -0.24
C LEU A 93 -1.21 7.98 -1.74
N ILE A 94 -2.14 7.51 -2.57
CA ILE A 94 -2.18 7.81 -4.01
C ILE A 94 -2.24 9.32 -4.23
N SER A 95 -3.10 10.01 -3.49
CA SER A 95 -3.25 11.46 -3.57
C SER A 95 -1.99 12.19 -3.11
N HIS A 96 -1.43 11.79 -1.96
CA HIS A 96 -0.23 12.40 -1.36
C HIS A 96 0.99 12.31 -2.28
N LEU A 97 1.19 11.14 -2.91
CA LEU A 97 2.31 10.89 -3.83
C LEU A 97 2.00 11.27 -5.28
N ASN A 98 0.84 11.87 -5.56
CA ASN A 98 0.39 12.25 -6.90
C ASN A 98 0.40 11.08 -7.92
N LEU A 99 0.01 9.88 -7.49
CA LEU A 99 0.09 8.65 -8.29
C LEU A 99 -1.12 8.39 -9.19
N ASN A 100 -2.10 9.30 -9.24
CA ASN A 100 -3.34 9.11 -10.03
C ASN A 100 -3.06 8.68 -11.47
N LYS A 101 -2.15 9.38 -12.17
CA LYS A 101 -1.75 9.04 -13.55
C LYS A 101 -1.07 7.68 -13.66
N ILE A 102 -0.26 7.30 -12.66
CA ILE A 102 0.40 5.98 -12.63
C ILE A 102 -0.66 4.89 -12.50
N VAL A 103 -1.61 5.06 -11.60
CA VAL A 103 -2.71 4.13 -11.38
C VAL A 103 -3.58 3.99 -12.64
N GLU A 104 -3.93 5.10 -13.27
CA GLU A 104 -4.69 5.13 -14.52
C GLU A 104 -3.95 4.45 -15.68
N ASN A 105 -2.62 4.52 -15.73
CA ASN A 105 -1.81 3.96 -16.81
C ASN A 105 -1.19 2.58 -16.52
N SER A 106 -1.49 1.97 -15.37
CA SER A 106 -0.95 0.65 -15.01
C SER A 106 -1.99 -0.46 -14.98
N ASN A 107 -1.57 -1.66 -15.38
CA ASN A 107 -2.22 -2.90 -15.00
C ASN A 107 -1.96 -3.15 -13.51
N VAL A 108 -3.01 -3.24 -12.71
CA VAL A 108 -2.90 -3.30 -11.25
C VAL A 108 -3.05 -4.74 -10.77
N TYR A 109 -2.09 -5.22 -9.99
CA TYR A 109 -2.11 -6.58 -9.44
C TYR A 109 -1.80 -6.58 -7.94
N PRO A 110 -2.32 -7.56 -7.19
CA PRO A 110 -2.00 -7.65 -5.77
C PRO A 110 -0.58 -8.19 -5.58
N ILE A 111 0.12 -7.68 -4.58
CA ILE A 111 1.33 -8.33 -4.05
C ILE A 111 0.92 -9.66 -3.42
N ILE A 112 1.67 -10.73 -3.73
CA ILE A 112 1.44 -12.04 -3.10
C ILE A 112 1.89 -11.97 -1.63
N GLY A 113 0.95 -12.26 -0.72
CA GLY A 113 1.19 -12.34 0.72
C GLY A 113 1.50 -13.76 1.19
N LYS A 114 1.99 -13.88 2.43
CA LYS A 114 2.32 -15.16 3.07
C LYS A 114 1.09 -15.91 3.55
N SER A 115 0.01 -15.20 3.85
CA SER A 115 -1.23 -15.77 4.38
C SER A 115 -2.44 -15.49 3.48
N LYS A 116 -3.49 -16.29 3.66
CA LYS A 116 -4.77 -16.08 2.96
C LYS A 116 -5.37 -14.70 3.28
N ASP A 117 -5.24 -14.23 4.52
CA ASP A 117 -5.79 -12.96 4.97
C ASP A 117 -5.07 -11.78 4.31
N GLU A 118 -3.75 -11.85 4.19
CA GLU A 118 -2.94 -10.85 3.45
C GLU A 118 -3.29 -10.82 1.97
N ASN A 119 -3.41 -11.98 1.34
CA ASN A 119 -3.80 -12.07 -0.07
C ASN A 119 -5.22 -11.50 -0.28
N THR A 120 -6.13 -11.74 0.67
CA THR A 120 -7.48 -11.19 0.64
C THR A 120 -7.45 -9.67 0.77
N LEU A 121 -6.72 -9.12 1.73
CA LEU A 121 -6.56 -7.68 1.91
C LEU A 121 -5.93 -7.04 0.65
N ASN A 122 -4.83 -7.59 0.14
CA ASN A 122 -4.15 -7.04 -1.03
C ASN A 122 -5.04 -7.06 -2.27
N ARG A 123 -5.85 -8.11 -2.45
CA ARG A 123 -6.85 -8.16 -3.52
C ARG A 123 -7.90 -7.05 -3.36
N ILE A 124 -8.43 -6.86 -2.15
CA ILE A 124 -9.42 -5.81 -1.88
C ILE A 124 -8.84 -4.41 -2.15
N LEU A 125 -7.57 -4.17 -1.83
CA LEU A 125 -6.89 -2.92 -2.16
C LEU A 125 -6.86 -2.68 -3.67
N VAL A 126 -6.52 -3.69 -4.45
CA VAL A 126 -6.54 -3.61 -5.92
C VAL A 126 -7.95 -3.38 -6.46
N GLU A 127 -8.93 -4.13 -5.97
CA GLU A 127 -10.35 -4.01 -6.39
C GLU A 127 -10.95 -2.64 -6.05
N SER A 128 -10.46 -1.99 -4.98
CA SER A 128 -10.91 -0.65 -4.60
C SER A 128 -10.47 0.43 -5.59
N ILE A 129 -9.45 0.15 -6.41
CA ILE A 129 -8.98 1.06 -7.43
C ILE A 129 -9.70 0.77 -8.74
N TYR A 130 -10.52 1.71 -9.20
CA TYR A 130 -11.10 1.64 -10.52
C TYR A 130 -10.03 1.83 -11.60
N THR A 131 -9.88 0.84 -12.48
CA THR A 131 -9.03 0.96 -13.66
C THR A 131 -9.80 0.57 -14.92
N SER A 132 -9.68 1.40 -15.97
CA SER A 132 -10.21 1.07 -17.30
C SER A 132 -9.55 -0.21 -17.84
N LYS A 133 -10.29 -1.01 -18.61
CA LYS A 133 -9.88 -2.34 -19.13
C LYS A 133 -8.94 -2.30 -20.35
N GLU A 134 -8.32 -1.16 -20.64
CA GLU A 134 -7.45 -1.04 -21.81
C GLU A 134 -6.08 -1.69 -21.57
N ASN A 135 -5.41 -2.10 -22.65
CA ASN A 135 -4.06 -2.66 -22.60
C ASN A 135 -3.07 -1.57 -22.17
N LYS A 136 -2.78 -1.54 -20.88
CA LYS A 136 -1.85 -0.57 -20.28
C LYS A 136 -0.41 -1.05 -20.39
N LEU A 137 0.51 -0.09 -20.48
CA LEU A 137 1.95 -0.35 -20.67
C LEU A 137 2.67 -0.64 -19.36
N ASP A 138 2.20 -0.06 -18.25
CA ASP A 138 2.86 -0.16 -16.96
C ASP A 138 2.22 -1.24 -16.08
N THR A 139 2.97 -1.70 -15.08
CA THR A 139 2.49 -2.65 -14.08
C THR A 139 2.62 -2.04 -12.69
N LEU A 140 1.55 -2.09 -11.91
CA LEU A 140 1.51 -1.60 -10.54
C LEU A 140 1.11 -2.73 -9.59
N LEU A 141 2.03 -3.13 -8.74
CA LEU A 141 1.81 -4.08 -7.65
C LEU A 141 1.36 -3.32 -6.40
N ILE A 142 0.22 -3.71 -5.82
CA ILE A 142 -0.33 -3.06 -4.63
C ILE A 142 -0.46 -4.06 -3.48
N GLY A 143 -0.07 -3.63 -2.29
CA GLY A 143 -0.31 -4.44 -1.10
C GLY A 143 -0.23 -3.65 0.19
N ASN A 144 -0.56 -4.33 1.28
CA ASN A 144 -0.46 -3.76 2.61
C ASN A 144 1.00 -3.52 3.03
N ARG A 145 1.90 -4.45 2.67
CA ARG A 145 3.31 -4.51 3.08
C ARG A 145 4.06 -5.58 2.28
N ILE A 146 5.39 -5.54 2.32
CA ILE A 146 6.26 -6.60 1.76
C ILE A 146 6.76 -7.48 2.90
N LEU A 147 6.35 -8.76 2.92
CA LEU A 147 6.75 -9.72 3.96
C LEU A 147 7.78 -10.74 3.50
N ASN A 148 7.82 -11.01 2.20
CA ASN A 148 8.81 -11.87 1.58
C ASN A 148 9.37 -11.19 0.33
N LYS A 149 10.61 -10.70 0.45
CA LYS A 149 11.30 -10.00 -0.65
C LYS A 149 11.60 -10.94 -1.82
N GLU A 150 11.89 -12.21 -1.54
CA GLU A 150 12.21 -13.20 -2.57
C GLU A 150 10.97 -13.61 -3.36
N GLU A 151 9.84 -13.86 -2.70
CA GLU A 151 8.57 -14.12 -3.41
C GLU A 151 8.16 -12.94 -4.29
N LEU A 152 8.35 -11.70 -3.80
CA LEU A 152 8.07 -10.52 -4.60
C LEU A 152 9.01 -10.41 -5.82
N LYS A 153 10.30 -10.72 -5.68
CA LYS A 153 11.21 -10.79 -6.83
C LYS A 153 10.74 -11.81 -7.86
N GLU A 154 10.34 -13.00 -7.42
CA GLU A 154 9.84 -14.04 -8.33
C GLU A 154 8.53 -13.61 -9.01
N GLN A 155 7.61 -12.97 -8.28
CA GLN A 155 6.40 -12.38 -8.86
C GLN A 155 6.76 -11.37 -9.94
N ILE A 156 7.73 -10.49 -9.69
CA ILE A 156 8.15 -9.47 -10.65
C ILE A 156 8.82 -10.10 -11.90
N LYS A 157 9.67 -11.11 -11.72
CA LYS A 157 10.27 -11.86 -12.85
C LYS A 157 9.20 -12.53 -13.72
N GLY A 158 8.10 -13.01 -13.13
CA GLY A 158 6.97 -13.57 -13.87
C GLY A 158 6.23 -12.55 -14.75
N LEU A 159 6.34 -11.25 -14.43
CA LEU A 159 5.68 -10.16 -15.13
C LEU A 159 6.58 -9.52 -16.21
N SER A 160 7.90 -9.68 -16.12
CA SER A 160 8.86 -9.06 -17.03
C SER A 160 8.94 -9.80 -18.38
N LYS A 161 8.02 -9.50 -19.30
CA LYS A 161 8.05 -9.96 -20.71
C LYS A 161 8.29 -8.83 -21.73
N GLU A 162 9.05 -7.78 -21.36
CA GLU A 162 9.32 -6.54 -22.13
C GLU A 162 8.23 -5.44 -22.05
N PRO A 163 8.57 -4.22 -22.52
CA PRO A 163 9.06 -3.12 -21.69
C PRO A 163 7.93 -2.49 -20.87
N SER A 164 7.63 -3.08 -19.72
CA SER A 164 6.70 -2.51 -18.75
C SER A 164 7.47 -1.88 -17.58
N HIS A 165 7.13 -0.64 -17.21
CA HIS A 165 7.63 -0.09 -15.95
C HIS A 165 6.91 -0.80 -14.81
N ILE A 166 7.68 -1.50 -13.98
CA ILE A 166 7.15 -2.19 -12.82
C ILE A 166 7.25 -1.26 -11.61
N ARG A 167 6.10 -1.00 -11.00
CA ARG A 167 5.97 -0.17 -9.81
C ARG A 167 5.33 -0.96 -8.70
N ILE A 168 5.66 -0.61 -7.47
CA ILE A 168 5.12 -1.20 -6.25
C ILE A 168 4.55 -0.05 -5.42
N LEU A 169 3.38 -0.25 -4.82
CA LEU A 169 2.78 0.65 -3.86
C LEU A 169 2.38 -0.14 -2.62
N ILE A 170 2.97 0.21 -1.47
CA ILE A 170 2.62 -0.39 -0.18
C ILE A 170 2.19 0.62 0.86
N LEU A 171 1.20 0.25 1.67
CA LEU A 171 0.69 1.11 2.74
C LEU A 171 1.69 1.26 3.87
N PHE A 172 2.31 0.16 4.31
CA PHE A 172 3.10 0.15 5.53
C PHE A 172 4.46 -0.51 5.40
N THR A 173 5.39 0.05 6.16
CA THR A 173 6.71 -0.54 6.42
C THR A 173 6.90 -0.67 7.92
N SER A 174 7.54 -1.75 8.36
CA SER A 174 7.94 -1.86 9.76
C SER A 174 9.06 -0.84 10.05
N PRO A 175 9.04 -0.15 11.20
CA PRO A 175 10.13 0.73 11.57
C PRO A 175 11.44 -0.05 11.65
N THR A 176 12.50 0.51 11.08
CA THR A 176 13.83 -0.09 11.19
C THR A 176 14.35 0.22 12.60
N PRO A 177 14.92 -0.75 13.34
CA PRO A 177 15.50 -0.48 14.65
C PRO A 177 16.54 0.65 14.54
N GLY A 178 16.32 1.77 15.25
CA GLY A 178 17.23 2.91 15.29
C GLY A 178 16.81 4.17 14.52
N LEU A 179 15.61 4.21 13.93
CA LEU A 179 15.07 5.38 13.18
C LEU A 179 13.81 6.01 13.80
N LEU A 180 13.50 5.73 15.07
CA LEU A 180 12.42 6.37 15.84
C LEU A 180 12.94 6.91 17.17
#